data_AF-A0A534YA85-F1
#
_entry.id   AF-A0A534YA85-F1
#
_cell.length_a   1.000
_cell.length_b   1.000
_cell.length_c   1.000
_cell.angle_alpha   90.00
_cell.angle_beta   90.00
_cell.angle_gamma   90.00
#
_symmetry.space_group_name_H-M   'P 1'
#
loop_
_entity.id
_entity.type
_entity.pdbx_description
1 polymer ?
#
loop_
_entity_poly.entity_id
_entity_poly.type
_entity_poly.pdbx_seq_one_letter_code
_entity_poly.pdbx_strand_id
1 'polypeptide(L)'
;MGFLDKLGIGGSKQEREERGVRRLQKKTMEKFGPPENRQGAIEELGKMRSPRAIEALLMRYTIRVDPGITDDEEKQRILALVHEAGAPVSAEPVKA
;
A
#
# COMPACT_ATOMS: atom_id res chain seq x y z
N MET A 1 -34.53 -9.25 -19.48
CA MET A 1 -33.69 -9.21 -18.26
C MET A 1 -34.20 -10.28 -17.30
N GLY A 2 -33.37 -11.29 -17.00
CA GLY A 2 -33.79 -12.52 -16.32
C GLY A 2 -33.76 -12.41 -14.79
N PHE A 3 -34.59 -13.22 -14.13
CA PHE A 3 -34.69 -13.32 -12.66
C PHE A 3 -33.33 -13.62 -11.97
N LEU A 4 -32.42 -14.30 -12.68
CA LEU A 4 -31.06 -14.63 -12.23
C LEU A 4 -30.12 -13.41 -12.15
N ASP A 5 -30.32 -12.39 -12.99
CA ASP A 5 -29.57 -11.13 -12.91
C ASP A 5 -30.00 -10.33 -11.67
N LYS A 6 -31.30 -10.39 -11.34
CA LYS A 6 -31.88 -9.73 -10.15
C LYS A 6 -31.47 -10.41 -8.83
N LEU A 7 -31.05 -11.68 -8.88
CA LEU A 7 -30.48 -12.44 -7.77
C LEU A 7 -28.95 -12.33 -7.67
N GLY A 8 -28.30 -11.56 -8.55
CA GLY A 8 -26.86 -11.32 -8.55
C GLY A 8 -26.00 -12.49 -9.06
N ILE A 9 -26.61 -13.53 -9.62
CA ILE A 9 -25.90 -14.71 -10.17
C ILE A 9 -25.44 -14.47 -11.62
N GLY A 10 -25.96 -13.43 -12.28
CA GLY A 10 -25.47 -12.92 -13.56
C GLY A 10 -24.43 -11.80 -13.39
N GLY A 11 -23.40 -11.81 -14.24
CA GLY A 11 -22.42 -10.73 -14.35
C GLY A 11 -21.10 -11.21 -14.93
N SER A 12 -20.40 -10.32 -15.62
CA SER A 12 -19.08 -10.61 -16.17
C SER A 12 -18.08 -10.97 -15.06
N LYS A 13 -16.98 -11.65 -15.39
CA LYS A 13 -15.93 -11.99 -14.41
C LYS A 13 -15.46 -10.75 -13.64
N GLN A 14 -15.38 -9.61 -14.33
CA GLN A 14 -14.99 -8.31 -13.77
C GLN A 14 -16.03 -7.77 -12.78
N GLU A 15 -17.33 -7.81 -13.12
CA GLU A 15 -18.39 -7.33 -12.21
C GLU A 15 -18.52 -8.18 -10.94
N ARG A 16 -18.21 -9.48 -11.03
CA ARG A 16 -18.18 -10.36 -9.86
C ARG A 16 -17.00 -10.04 -8.95
N GLU A 17 -15.84 -9.77 -9.54
CA GLU A 17 -14.65 -9.34 -8.81
C GLU A 17 -14.88 -7.99 -8.11
N GLU A 18 -15.45 -7.01 -8.81
CA GLU A 18 -15.79 -5.71 -8.23
C GLU A 18 -16.76 -5.81 -7.06
N ARG A 19 -17.78 -6.67 -7.17
CA ARG A 19 -18.71 -6.94 -6.05
C ARG A 19 -17.99 -7.60 -4.88
N GLY A 20 -17.06 -8.51 -5.15
CA GLY A 20 -16.18 -9.12 -4.15
C GLY A 20 -15.35 -8.07 -3.41
N VAL A 21 -14.66 -7.20 -4.15
CA VAL A 21 -13.85 -6.10 -3.59
C VAL A 21 -14.69 -5.17 -2.73
N ARG A 22 -15.85 -4.70 -3.22
CA ARG A 22 -16.75 -3.82 -2.45
C ARG A 22 -17.20 -4.45 -1.13
N ARG A 23 -17.52 -5.75 -1.15
CA ARG A 23 -17.91 -6.49 0.06
C ARG A 23 -16.77 -6.57 1.07
N LEU A 24 -15.56 -6.88 0.61
CA LEU A 24 -14.38 -7.00 1.48
C LEU A 24 -13.92 -5.64 2.01
N GLN A 25 -14.00 -4.59 1.18
CA GLN A 25 -13.76 -3.21 1.59
C GLN A 25 -14.69 -2.83 2.76
N LYS A 26 -15.99 -3.11 2.65
CA LYS A 26 -16.94 -2.82 3.73
C LYS A 26 -16.56 -3.54 5.03
N LYS A 27 -16.20 -4.83 4.96
CA LYS A 27 -15.72 -5.59 6.13
C LYS A 27 -14.45 -5.00 6.72
N THR A 28 -13.51 -4.59 5.85
CA THR A 28 -12.24 -4.00 6.26
C THR A 28 -12.46 -2.67 6.97
N MET A 29 -13.48 -1.89 6.59
CA MET A 29 -13.80 -0.58 7.19
C MET A 29 -14.72 -0.64 8.41
N GLU A 30 -15.23 -1.83 8.76
CA GLU A 30 -16.10 -1.99 9.92
C GLU A 30 -15.38 -1.53 11.20
N LYS A 31 -16.05 -0.69 11.99
CA LYS A 31 -15.45 -0.07 13.18
C LYS A 31 -15.60 -0.96 14.40
N PHE A 32 -16.71 -1.70 14.48
CA PHE A 32 -17.08 -2.50 15.63
C PHE A 32 -17.08 -3.99 15.29
N GLY A 33 -16.69 -4.81 16.25
CA GLY A 33 -16.68 -6.27 16.11
C GLY A 33 -15.28 -6.90 16.02
N PRO A 34 -15.24 -8.23 15.84
CA PRO A 34 -14.02 -9.02 16.00
C PRO A 34 -12.90 -8.58 15.04
N PRO A 35 -11.67 -8.33 15.53
CA PRO A 35 -10.53 -7.98 14.69
C PRO A 35 -10.24 -8.99 13.57
N GLU A 36 -10.48 -10.27 13.84
CA GLU A 36 -10.21 -11.40 12.94
C GLU A 36 -11.01 -11.28 11.63
N ASN A 37 -12.24 -10.74 11.71
CA ASN A 37 -13.07 -10.51 10.53
C ASN A 37 -12.46 -9.47 9.59
N ARG A 38 -11.81 -8.45 10.15
CA ARG A 38 -11.13 -7.41 9.37
C ARG A 38 -9.81 -7.97 8.82
N GLN A 39 -9.06 -8.68 9.65
CA GLN A 39 -7.81 -9.32 9.25
C GLN A 39 -8.01 -10.28 8.08
N GLY A 40 -9.04 -11.15 8.15
CA GLY A 40 -9.38 -12.05 7.05
C GLY A 40 -9.78 -11.30 5.76
N ALA A 41 -10.52 -10.20 5.86
CA ALA A 41 -10.88 -9.39 4.71
C ALA A 41 -9.67 -8.69 4.06
N ILE A 42 -8.70 -8.24 4.88
CA ILE A 42 -7.44 -7.66 4.42
C ILE A 42 -6.61 -8.71 3.66
N GLU A 43 -6.49 -9.91 4.21
CA GLU A 43 -5.75 -11.01 3.56
C GLU A 43 -6.40 -11.45 2.24
N GLU A 44 -7.73 -11.50 2.18
CA GLU A 44 -8.46 -11.83 0.96
C GLU A 44 -8.27 -10.76 -0.12
N LEU A 45 -8.34 -9.46 0.24
CA LEU A 45 -8.02 -8.35 -0.68
C LEU A 45 -6.57 -8.42 -1.18
N GLY A 46 -5.61 -8.71 -0.30
CA GLY A 46 -4.19 -8.86 -0.66
C GLY A 46 -3.94 -10.01 -1.65
N LYS A 47 -4.70 -11.10 -1.55
CA LYS A 47 -4.61 -12.26 -2.47
C LYS A 47 -5.14 -11.95 -3.87
N MET A 48 -6.08 -11.01 -4.02
CA MET A 48 -6.66 -10.66 -5.33
C MET A 48 -5.65 -10.00 -6.26
N ARG A 49 -4.69 -9.23 -5.71
CA ARG A 49 -3.62 -8.54 -6.48
C ARG A 49 -4.13 -7.67 -7.64
N SER A 50 -5.37 -7.19 -7.58
CA SER A 50 -5.95 -6.29 -8.59
C SER A 50 -5.91 -4.84 -8.14
N PRO A 51 -5.85 -3.85 -9.07
CA PRO A 51 -5.77 -2.43 -8.72
C PRO A 51 -6.88 -1.99 -7.75
N ARG A 52 -8.11 -2.43 -7.98
CA ARG A 52 -9.27 -2.13 -7.12
C ARG A 52 -9.15 -2.73 -5.72
N ALA A 53 -8.56 -3.91 -5.59
CA ALA A 53 -8.32 -4.52 -4.28
C ALA A 53 -7.26 -3.75 -3.49
N ILE A 54 -6.20 -3.25 -4.16
CA ILE A 54 -5.19 -2.40 -3.53
C ILE A 54 -5.78 -1.05 -3.10
N GLU A 55 -6.56 -0.40 -3.96
CA GLU A 55 -7.30 0.83 -3.59
C GLU A 55 -8.18 0.60 -2.34
N ALA A 56 -8.86 -0.56 -2.27
CA ALA A 56 -9.68 -0.92 -1.11
C ALA A 56 -8.88 -1.03 0.20
N LEU A 57 -7.66 -1.58 0.15
CA LEU A 57 -6.76 -1.65 1.30
C LEU A 57 -6.29 -0.27 1.76
N LEU A 58 -5.96 0.60 0.80
CA LEU A 58 -5.47 1.96 1.07
C LEU A 58 -6.51 2.85 1.77
N MET A 59 -7.81 2.56 1.64
CA MET A 59 -8.85 3.32 2.33
C MET A 59 -8.90 3.09 3.85
N ARG A 60 -8.32 1.99 4.36
CA ARG A 60 -8.33 1.69 5.80
C ARG A 60 -7.27 2.47 6.58
N TYR A 61 -6.14 2.79 5.96
CA TYR A 61 -5.03 3.47 6.61
C TYR A 61 -4.56 4.65 5.77
N THR A 62 -4.34 5.78 6.44
CA THR A 62 -3.58 6.87 5.84
C THR A 62 -2.12 6.43 5.74
N ILE A 63 -1.66 6.11 4.54
CA ILE A 63 -0.22 5.97 4.30
C ILE A 63 0.37 7.37 4.30
N ARG A 64 1.07 7.72 5.38
CA ARG A 64 2.00 8.85 5.34
C ARG A 64 3.30 8.31 4.75
N VAL A 65 3.55 8.67 3.51
CA VAL A 65 4.90 8.64 2.97
C VAL A 65 5.51 9.93 3.49
N ASP A 66 6.34 9.84 4.53
CA ASP A 66 7.15 11.00 4.90
C ASP A 66 7.93 11.39 3.65
N PRO A 67 7.79 12.64 3.14
CA PRO A 67 8.61 13.08 2.04
C PRO A 67 10.06 12.79 2.43
N GLY A 68 10.83 12.24 1.48
CA GLY A 68 12.25 12.00 1.67
C GLY A 68 12.83 13.20 2.42
N ILE A 69 13.51 12.90 3.54
CA ILE A 69 14.13 13.88 4.45
C ILE A 69 14.50 15.13 3.67
N THR A 70 14.03 16.29 4.15
CA THR A 70 14.06 17.61 3.50
C THR A 70 15.41 17.98 2.86
N ASP A 71 16.46 17.28 3.24
CA ASP A 71 17.85 17.53 2.95
C ASP A 71 18.39 16.63 1.81
N ASP A 72 17.55 16.07 0.92
CA ASP A 72 18.04 15.27 -0.21
C ASP A 72 19.03 16.07 -1.10
N GLU A 73 18.82 17.38 -1.23
CA GLU A 73 19.79 18.28 -1.87
C GLU A 73 21.08 18.41 -1.05
N GLU A 74 20.99 18.52 0.28
CA GLU A 74 22.17 18.59 1.16
C GLU A 74 22.96 17.29 1.13
N LYS A 75 22.31 16.13 1.14
CA LYS A 75 22.98 14.82 1.01
C LYS A 75 23.70 14.70 -0.31
N GLN A 76 23.05 15.08 -1.41
CA GLN A 76 23.68 15.09 -2.72
C GLN A 76 24.89 16.02 -2.74
N ARG A 77 24.77 17.20 -2.10
CA ARG A 77 25.87 18.15 -2.00
C ARG A 77 27.01 17.64 -1.12
N ILE A 78 26.72 17.05 0.03
CA ILE A 78 27.69 16.43 0.93
C ILE A 78 28.42 15.30 0.22
N LEU A 79 27.69 14.43 -0.49
CA LEU A 79 28.28 13.34 -1.26
C LEU A 79 29.23 13.86 -2.35
N ALA A 80 28.83 14.90 -3.09
CA ALA A 80 29.69 15.54 -4.08
C ALA A 80 30.97 16.10 -3.44
N LEU A 81 30.85 16.83 -2.32
CA LEU A 81 31.99 17.39 -1.59
C LEU A 81 32.94 16.29 -1.05
N VAL A 82 32.40 15.17 -0.57
CA VAL A 82 33.20 14.01 -0.13
C VAL A 82 33.97 13.40 -1.30
N HIS A 83 33.35 13.26 -2.47
CA HIS A 83 34.03 12.77 -3.67
C HIS A 83 35.10 13.75 -4.17
N GLU A 84 34.82 15.06 -4.16
CA GLU A 84 35.76 16.12 -4.54
C GLU A 84 36.97 16.19 -3.60
N ALA A 85 36.77 15.97 -2.30
CA ALA A 85 37.84 15.97 -1.31
C ALA A 85 38.89 14.87 -1.55
N GLY A 86 38.49 13.76 -2.18
CA GLY A 86 39.38 12.67 -2.57
C GLY A 86 40.15 12.01 -1.40
N ALA A 87 41.20 11.26 -1.73
CA ALA A 87 42.04 10.54 -0.76
C ALA A 87 42.79 11.40 0.31
N PRO A 88 43.21 12.66 0.09
CA PRO A 88 44.06 13.37 1.05
C PRO A 88 43.34 13.84 2.32
N VAL A 89 42.00 13.81 2.37
CA VAL A 89 41.18 14.23 3.54
C VAL A 89 40.44 13.04 4.18
N SER A 90 40.85 11.80 3.86
CA SER A 90 40.22 10.59 4.40
C SER A 90 40.24 10.62 5.93
N ALA A 91 39.06 10.72 6.55
CA ALA A 91 38.91 10.42 7.97
C ALA A 91 39.27 8.94 8.18
N GLU A 92 40.13 8.65 9.16
CA GLU A 92 40.42 7.27 9.52
C GLU A 92 39.13 6.56 9.94
N PRO A 93 38.97 5.25 9.67
CA PRO A 93 37.80 4.52 10.11
C PRO A 93 37.70 4.57 11.64
N VAL A 94 36.55 5.04 12.14
CA VAL A 94 36.23 5.01 13.58
C VAL A 94 36.28 3.55 14.03
N LYS A 95 37.29 3.20 14.83
CA LYS A 95 37.35 1.90 15.48
C LYS A 95 36.19 1.82 16.48
N ALA A 96 35.39 0.76 16.37
CA ALA A 96 34.33 0.42 17.29
C ALA A 96 34.86 0.17 18.71
#